data_AF-A0A1H6FQI5-F1
#
_entry.id   AF-A0A1H6FQI5-F1
#
_cell.length_a   1.000
_cell.length_b   1.000
_cell.length_c   1.000
_cell.angle_alpha   90.00
_cell.angle_beta   90.00
_cell.angle_gamma   90.00
#
_symmetry.space_group_name_H-M   'P 1'
#
loop_
_entity.id
_entity.type
_entity.pdbx_description
1 polymer ?
#
loop_
_entity_poly.entity_id
_entity_poly.type
_entity_poly.pdbx_seq_one_letter_code
_entity_poly.pdbx_strand_id
1 'polypeptide(L)'
;MGFEPRNQGLGTTRGAKGLDASRGENGAVPAARDLPARERRLSIAELARASGLPTATIRTWERRYGFPRAFRDGSGRRGYPPSVLDQLLAVLSLRREGVSMEAAVARVTGRVPERGEHTPVAPPSIGEEAWGSSIFAHLRSRVPRLDVRVHSKAALLALSHALEDETAAAPGVRVVVGSFQRLWFYRRARERWRALASQVPLCLAIHCGPQVVGDEAPREVCLPADHPLAREWVLAAVGQNIAFALVARERLSSETSDRARQFEALIALDPDDVRFAFDAAAHAVAPLAPDLAEQLVDAARPAAPLAPALAASLIHRTLEWSAKEWQ
;
A
#
# COMPACT_ATOMS: atom_id res chain seq x y z
N MET A 1 46.16 -20.39 -70.16
CA MET A 1 47.28 -19.94 -69.31
C MET A 1 46.90 -20.32 -67.89
N GLY A 2 47.31 -21.50 -67.40
CA GLY A 2 48.62 -21.74 -66.77
C GLY A 2 48.49 -21.29 -65.30
N PHE A 3 48.68 -22.08 -64.25
CA PHE A 3 49.48 -23.28 -64.03
C PHE A 3 48.95 -23.89 -62.72
N GLU A 4 48.76 -25.21 -62.68
CA GLU A 4 48.87 -25.99 -61.44
C GLU A 4 50.37 -26.08 -61.07
N PRO A 5 50.74 -26.35 -59.80
CA PRO A 5 51.17 -27.72 -59.57
C PRO A 5 50.79 -28.30 -58.20
N ARG A 6 50.24 -29.50 -58.28
CA ARG A 6 50.61 -30.73 -57.56
C ARG A 6 51.77 -30.64 -56.56
N ASN A 7 51.56 -31.30 -55.41
CA ASN A 7 52.56 -32.26 -54.95
C ASN A 7 51.89 -33.54 -54.40
N GLN A 8 52.31 -34.68 -54.94
CA GLN A 8 51.98 -36.05 -54.54
C GLN A 8 53.25 -36.72 -54.03
N GLY A 9 53.13 -37.65 -53.07
CA GLY A 9 54.11 -38.70 -52.78
C GLY A 9 53.88 -39.29 -51.39
N LEU A 10 53.19 -40.42 -51.19
CA LEU A 10 53.48 -41.85 -51.48
C LEU A 10 54.45 -42.54 -50.51
N GLY A 11 53.96 -43.64 -49.90
CA GLY A 11 54.74 -44.74 -49.29
C GLY A 11 54.15 -45.23 -47.93
N THR A 12 53.17 -46.15 -47.84
CA THR A 12 53.27 -47.66 -47.85
C THR A 12 54.19 -48.23 -46.74
N THR A 13 53.88 -49.20 -45.85
CA THR A 13 52.88 -50.29 -45.84
C THR A 13 52.89 -51.08 -44.50
N ARG A 14 51.70 -51.60 -44.12
CA ARG A 14 51.33 -52.92 -43.51
C ARG A 14 51.61 -53.27 -42.03
N GLY A 15 50.53 -53.77 -41.39
CA GLY A 15 50.51 -54.67 -40.22
C GLY A 15 49.24 -54.52 -39.35
N ALA A 16 48.04 -54.75 -39.88
CA ALA A 16 47.19 -55.93 -39.62
C ALA A 16 46.58 -56.12 -38.20
N LYS A 17 45.23 -56.13 -38.21
CA LYS A 17 44.25 -56.86 -37.37
C LYS A 17 43.86 -56.32 -35.98
N GLY A 18 42.55 -56.03 -35.86
CA GLY A 18 41.79 -56.09 -34.60
C GLY A 18 40.60 -55.13 -34.59
N LEU A 19 39.43 -55.59 -35.04
CA LEU A 19 38.16 -54.94 -34.69
C LEU A 19 37.93 -55.12 -33.19
N ASP A 20 37.64 -54.03 -32.46
CA ASP A 20 36.38 -53.76 -31.76
C ASP A 20 36.60 -52.71 -30.64
N ALA A 21 35.54 -51.97 -30.32
CA ALA A 21 35.34 -51.05 -29.19
C ALA A 21 35.96 -49.64 -29.27
N SER A 22 35.18 -48.76 -29.91
CA SER A 22 34.79 -47.44 -29.37
C SER A 22 35.87 -46.55 -28.75
N ARG A 23 36.41 -45.69 -29.61
CA ARG A 23 36.97 -44.36 -29.34
C ARG A 23 35.90 -43.47 -28.69
N GLY A 24 36.20 -42.88 -27.54
CA GLY A 24 35.25 -42.00 -26.86
C GLY A 24 35.76 -41.27 -25.62
N GLU A 25 37.06 -40.99 -25.48
CA GLU A 25 37.53 -39.96 -24.55
C GLU A 25 37.30 -38.58 -25.18
N ASN A 26 36.04 -38.16 -25.22
CA ASN A 26 35.70 -36.76 -25.16
C ASN A 26 35.29 -36.51 -23.71
N GLY A 27 36.11 -35.74 -22.99
CA GLY A 27 35.71 -35.14 -21.72
C GLY A 27 34.36 -34.46 -21.92
N ALA A 28 33.31 -35.10 -21.42
CA ALA A 28 31.96 -34.61 -21.52
C ALA A 28 31.88 -33.31 -20.73
N VAL A 29 31.88 -32.18 -21.43
CA VAL A 29 31.29 -30.96 -20.92
C VAL A 29 29.84 -31.33 -20.63
N PRO A 30 29.38 -31.35 -19.36
CA PRO A 30 28.02 -31.74 -19.06
C PRO A 30 27.10 -30.79 -19.81
N ALA A 31 26.21 -31.35 -20.63
CA ALA A 31 25.16 -30.58 -21.28
C ALA A 31 24.45 -29.76 -20.21
N ALA A 32 24.24 -28.46 -20.46
CA ALA A 32 23.68 -27.49 -19.54
C ALA A 32 22.24 -27.80 -19.05
N ARG A 33 21.75 -29.02 -19.24
CA ARG A 33 20.44 -29.51 -18.83
C ARG A 33 20.45 -30.38 -17.57
N ASP A 34 21.59 -30.86 -17.06
CA ASP A 34 21.62 -31.75 -15.88
C ASP A 34 22.33 -31.20 -14.63
N LEU A 35 22.52 -29.88 -14.53
CA LEU A 35 22.79 -29.29 -13.22
C LEU A 35 21.53 -29.46 -12.35
N PRO A 36 21.64 -29.93 -11.09
CA PRO A 36 20.49 -30.13 -10.21
C PRO A 36 19.63 -28.85 -10.22
N ALA A 37 18.31 -28.97 -10.27
CA ALA A 37 17.38 -27.83 -10.47
C ALA A 37 17.59 -26.64 -9.49
N ARG A 38 18.29 -26.87 -8.38
CA ARG A 38 18.76 -25.87 -7.41
C ARG A 38 19.88 -24.93 -7.90
N GLU A 39 20.66 -25.32 -8.91
CA GLU A 39 21.79 -24.54 -9.43
C GLU A 39 21.45 -23.68 -10.66
N ARG A 40 20.30 -23.94 -11.30
CA ARG A 40 19.87 -23.19 -12.48
C ARG A 40 19.27 -21.84 -12.05
N ARG A 41 19.93 -20.75 -12.42
CA ARG A 41 19.43 -19.39 -12.18
C ARG A 41 18.26 -19.10 -13.12
N LEU A 42 17.15 -18.62 -12.57
CA LEU A 42 15.97 -18.20 -13.30
C LEU A 42 16.20 -16.83 -13.94
N SER A 43 15.80 -16.65 -15.19
CA SER A 43 15.67 -15.33 -15.80
C SER A 43 14.50 -14.55 -15.17
N ILE A 44 14.46 -13.23 -15.38
CA ILE A 44 13.33 -12.41 -14.89
C ILE A 44 11.98 -12.84 -15.48
N ALA A 45 11.97 -13.33 -16.72
CA ALA A 45 10.75 -13.80 -17.39
C ALA A 45 10.25 -15.12 -16.79
N GLU A 46 11.17 -16.03 -16.42
CA GLU A 46 10.82 -17.28 -15.74
C GLU A 46 10.36 -17.02 -14.31
N LEU A 47 11.01 -16.08 -13.59
CA LEU A 47 10.61 -15.67 -12.25
C LEU A 47 9.22 -15.02 -12.24
N ALA A 48 8.92 -14.18 -13.23
CA ALA A 48 7.60 -13.58 -13.41
C ALA A 48 6.52 -14.65 -13.66
N ARG A 49 6.79 -15.60 -14.56
CA ARG A 49 5.86 -16.69 -14.87
C ARG A 49 5.59 -17.57 -13.65
N ALA A 50 6.63 -17.88 -12.87
CA ALA A 50 6.51 -18.76 -11.72
C ALA A 50 5.90 -18.09 -10.47
N SER A 51 6.12 -16.79 -10.28
CA SER A 51 5.56 -16.03 -9.14
C SER A 51 4.18 -15.43 -9.42
N GLY A 52 3.75 -15.38 -10.69
CA GLY A 52 2.52 -14.71 -11.10
C GLY A 52 2.60 -13.18 -11.08
N LEU A 53 3.79 -12.60 -10.88
CA LEU A 53 4.01 -11.16 -10.89
C LEU A 53 4.50 -10.67 -12.26
N PRO A 54 4.00 -9.50 -12.75
CA PRO A 54 4.59 -8.87 -13.93
C PRO A 54 6.08 -8.54 -13.75
N THR A 55 6.87 -8.66 -14.82
CA THR A 55 8.32 -8.35 -14.79
C THR A 55 8.61 -6.91 -14.38
N ALA A 56 7.74 -5.97 -14.73
CA ALA A 56 7.82 -4.57 -14.32
C ALA A 56 7.69 -4.41 -12.79
N THR A 57 6.78 -5.16 -12.15
CA THR A 57 6.59 -5.15 -10.70
C THR A 57 7.83 -5.65 -9.96
N ILE A 58 8.43 -6.74 -10.46
CA ILE A 58 9.68 -7.31 -9.91
C ILE A 58 10.82 -6.28 -9.98
N ARG A 59 10.96 -5.53 -11.08
CA ARG A 59 11.98 -4.47 -11.22
C ARG A 59 11.74 -3.29 -10.30
N THR A 60 10.49 -2.87 -10.14
CA THR A 60 10.13 -1.80 -9.22
C THR A 60 10.44 -2.18 -7.77
N TRP A 61 10.16 -3.43 -7.39
CA TRP A 61 10.49 -3.94 -6.06
C TRP A 61 12.00 -4.06 -5.83
N GLU A 62 12.74 -4.56 -6.82
CA GLU A 62 14.22 -4.61 -6.77
C GLU A 62 14.81 -3.21 -6.52
N ARG A 63 14.30 -2.18 -7.20
CA ARG A 63 14.77 -0.80 -7.05
C ARG A 63 14.39 -0.17 -5.71
N ARG A 64 13.13 -0.34 -5.27
CA ARG A 64 12.56 0.37 -4.12
C ARG A 64 12.89 -0.30 -2.78
N TYR A 65 12.94 -1.63 -2.76
CA TYR A 65 13.13 -2.42 -1.54
C TYR A 65 14.42 -3.25 -1.56
N GLY A 66 15.21 -3.15 -2.64
CA GLY A 66 16.42 -3.97 -2.80
C GLY A 66 16.13 -5.45 -3.02
N PHE A 67 14.87 -5.84 -3.26
CA PHE A 67 14.41 -7.22 -3.34
C PHE A 67 13.33 -7.39 -4.42
N PRO A 68 13.36 -8.45 -5.24
CA PRO A 68 14.40 -9.48 -5.31
C PRO A 68 15.65 -8.95 -6.03
N ARG A 69 16.84 -9.25 -5.50
CA ARG A 69 18.10 -8.79 -6.10
C ARG A 69 18.57 -9.74 -7.19
N ALA A 70 18.75 -9.23 -8.41
CA ALA A 70 19.36 -10.01 -9.47
C ALA A 70 20.84 -10.25 -9.17
N PHE A 71 21.27 -11.51 -9.27
CA PHE A 71 22.70 -11.81 -9.30
C PHE A 71 23.20 -11.64 -10.74
N ARG A 72 24.34 -10.98 -10.91
CA ARG A 72 25.03 -10.94 -12.20
C ARG A 72 26.10 -12.02 -12.17
N ASP A 73 26.03 -12.98 -13.07
CA ASP A 73 27.10 -13.94 -13.25
C ASP A 73 28.31 -13.29 -13.97
N GLY A 74 29.42 -14.02 -14.06
CA GLY A 74 30.64 -13.55 -14.75
C GLY A 74 30.44 -13.26 -16.25
N SER A 75 29.28 -13.60 -16.83
CA SER A 75 28.91 -13.27 -18.22
C SER A 75 28.06 -11.99 -18.33
N GLY A 76 27.77 -11.32 -17.20
CA GLY A 76 26.99 -10.08 -17.15
C GLY A 76 25.47 -10.27 -17.23
N ARG A 77 24.97 -11.51 -17.28
CA ARG A 77 23.54 -11.81 -17.35
C ARG A 77 22.91 -11.81 -15.95
N ARG A 78 21.69 -11.26 -15.85
CA ARG A 78 20.90 -11.23 -14.62
C ARG A 78 20.19 -12.57 -14.41
N GLY A 79 20.46 -13.25 -13.30
CA GLY A 79 19.80 -14.49 -12.91
C GLY A 79 19.43 -14.52 -11.43
N TYR A 80 18.31 -15.14 -11.11
CA TYR A 80 17.78 -15.30 -9.75
C TYR A 80 17.94 -16.76 -9.30
N PRO A 81 18.54 -17.04 -8.14
CA PRO A 81 18.56 -18.41 -7.64
C PRO A 81 17.12 -18.88 -7.32
N PRO A 82 16.81 -20.17 -7.43
CA PRO A 82 15.47 -20.71 -7.16
C PRO A 82 14.91 -20.31 -5.79
N SER A 83 15.77 -20.14 -4.78
CA SER A 83 15.37 -19.66 -3.45
C SER A 83 14.71 -18.27 -3.46
N VAL A 84 14.99 -17.43 -4.46
CA VAL A 84 14.35 -16.10 -4.60
C VAL A 84 12.89 -16.23 -5.02
N LEU A 85 12.53 -17.30 -5.75
CA LEU A 85 11.14 -17.58 -6.07
C LEU A 85 10.36 -17.94 -4.81
N ASP A 86 10.90 -18.83 -3.97
CA ASP A 86 10.28 -19.22 -2.70
C ASP A 86 10.11 -17.99 -1.78
N GLN A 87 11.12 -17.11 -1.76
CA GLN A 87 11.07 -15.85 -1.02
C GLN A 87 10.00 -14.89 -1.60
N LEU A 88 9.86 -14.78 -2.92
CA LEU A 88 8.81 -13.96 -3.53
C LEU A 88 7.42 -14.49 -3.18
N LEU A 89 7.20 -15.80 -3.25
CA LEU A 89 5.93 -16.42 -2.89
C LEU A 89 5.62 -16.21 -1.40
N ALA A 90 6.61 -16.32 -0.52
CA ALA A 90 6.47 -16.00 0.90
C ALA A 90 6.13 -14.53 1.15
N VAL A 91 6.79 -13.59 0.45
CA VAL A 91 6.45 -12.16 0.50
C VAL A 91 5.00 -11.95 0.03
N LEU A 92 4.57 -12.59 -1.04
CA LEU A 92 3.20 -12.49 -1.54
C LEU A 92 2.16 -13.06 -0.56
N SER A 93 2.48 -14.15 0.14
CA SER A 93 1.64 -14.69 1.22
C SER A 93 1.50 -13.67 2.35
N LEU A 94 2.62 -13.13 2.83
CA LEU A 94 2.63 -12.11 3.88
C LEU A 94 1.88 -10.84 3.44
N ARG A 95 1.97 -10.45 2.17
CA ARG A 95 1.21 -9.33 1.60
C ARG A 95 -0.30 -9.62 1.58
N ARG A 96 -0.71 -10.85 1.25
CA ARG A 96 -2.11 -11.29 1.32
C ARG A 96 -2.62 -11.33 2.76
N GLU A 97 -1.75 -11.63 3.71
CA GLU A 97 -1.98 -11.57 5.16
C GLU A 97 -1.92 -10.13 5.72
N GLY A 98 -1.71 -9.12 4.86
CA GLY A 98 -1.76 -7.70 5.24
C GLY A 98 -0.44 -7.10 5.73
N VAL A 99 0.65 -7.86 5.75
CA VAL A 99 2.00 -7.37 6.14
C VAL A 99 2.48 -6.34 5.12
N SER A 100 3.15 -5.27 5.57
CA SER A 100 3.72 -4.26 4.65
C SER A 100 4.82 -4.87 3.77
N MET A 101 5.07 -4.29 2.60
CA MET A 101 6.08 -4.80 1.68
C MET A 101 7.48 -4.84 2.31
N GLU A 102 7.88 -3.79 3.02
CA GLU A 102 9.18 -3.73 3.71
C GLU A 102 9.29 -4.76 4.84
N ALA A 103 8.23 -4.93 5.65
CA ALA A 103 8.23 -5.92 6.73
C ALA A 103 8.21 -7.36 6.18
N ALA A 104 7.50 -7.60 5.07
CA ALA A 104 7.49 -8.89 4.40
C ALA A 104 8.88 -9.22 3.83
N VAL A 105 9.54 -8.25 3.18
CA VAL A 105 10.91 -8.41 2.69
C VAL A 105 11.90 -8.65 3.83
N ALA A 106 11.81 -7.89 4.94
CA ALA A 106 12.68 -8.06 6.10
C ALA A 106 12.52 -9.45 6.75
N ARG A 107 11.28 -9.93 6.93
CA ARG A 107 10.97 -11.26 7.48
C ARG A 107 11.51 -12.39 6.59
N VAL A 108 11.39 -12.26 5.28
CA VAL A 108 11.76 -13.32 4.33
C VAL A 108 13.26 -13.35 4.04
N THR A 109 13.92 -12.19 4.02
CA THR A 109 15.36 -12.11 3.72
C THR A 109 16.24 -12.24 4.97
N GLY A 110 15.66 -12.27 6.18
CA GLY A 110 16.39 -12.32 7.45
C GLY A 110 17.22 -11.06 7.72
N ARG A 111 17.05 -10.01 6.91
CA ARG A 111 17.77 -8.75 7.07
C ARG A 111 17.06 -7.89 8.11
N VAL A 112 17.66 -7.82 9.29
CA VAL A 112 17.44 -6.70 10.22
C VAL A 112 18.10 -5.48 9.59
N PRO A 113 17.43 -4.32 9.42
CA PRO A 113 18.13 -3.12 8.98
C PRO A 113 19.25 -2.82 9.98
N GLU A 114 20.48 -2.73 9.49
CA GLU A 114 21.65 -2.47 10.33
C GLU A 114 21.42 -1.20 11.15
N ARG A 115 21.51 -1.38 12.47
CA ARG A 115 21.29 -0.35 13.48
C ARG A 115 22.55 0.53 13.51
N GLY A 116 22.67 1.48 12.58
CA GLY A 116 23.67 2.54 12.64
C GLY A 116 23.34 3.54 13.76
N GLU A 117 24.35 3.92 14.53
CA GLU A 117 24.30 5.00 15.53
C GLU A 117 23.57 6.22 14.96
N HIS A 118 22.44 6.58 15.57
CA HIS A 118 21.74 7.81 15.24
C HIS A 118 22.34 8.94 16.08
N THR A 119 23.35 9.60 15.52
CA THR A 119 23.40 11.08 15.54
C THR A 119 21.97 11.58 15.26
N PRO A 120 21.46 12.67 15.87
CA PRO A 120 20.14 13.20 15.54
C PRO A 120 20.13 13.61 14.07
N VAL A 121 19.76 12.67 13.20
CA VAL A 121 19.45 12.93 11.81
C VAL A 121 18.14 13.70 11.90
N ALA A 122 18.22 15.01 11.66
CA ALA A 122 17.05 15.81 11.39
C ALA A 122 16.15 15.00 10.45
N PRO A 123 14.83 14.92 10.72
CA PRO A 123 13.91 14.12 9.91
C PRO A 123 14.24 14.35 8.44
N PRO A 124 14.31 13.29 7.61
CA PRO A 124 14.63 13.45 6.20
C PRO A 124 13.77 14.59 5.70
N SER A 125 14.38 15.57 5.04
CA SER A 125 13.64 16.64 4.38
C SER A 125 12.71 15.96 3.40
N ILE A 126 11.51 15.64 3.89
CA ILE A 126 10.47 14.99 3.15
C ILE A 126 10.21 15.96 2.02
N GLY A 127 10.54 15.56 0.78
CA GLY A 127 10.12 16.31 -0.38
C GLY A 127 8.63 16.60 -0.21
N GLU A 128 8.20 17.82 -0.50
CA GLU A 128 6.83 18.32 -0.29
C GLU A 128 5.76 17.34 -0.83
N GLU A 129 6.12 16.49 -1.79
CA GLU A 129 5.30 15.42 -2.39
C GLU A 129 4.88 14.28 -1.43
N ALA A 130 5.65 13.96 -0.38
CA ALA A 130 5.37 12.82 0.51
C ALA A 130 4.53 13.16 1.76
N TRP A 131 4.44 14.45 2.15
CA TRP A 131 3.50 14.90 3.18
C TRP A 131 2.07 15.08 2.63
N GLY A 132 1.93 15.36 1.33
CA GLY A 132 0.66 15.77 0.73
C GLY A 132 -0.46 14.72 0.81
N SER A 133 -0.12 13.44 0.94
CA SER A 133 -1.10 12.34 0.78
C SER A 133 -1.62 11.72 2.08
N SER A 134 -1.07 12.09 3.25
CA SER A 134 -1.51 11.59 4.57
C SER A 134 -2.29 12.67 5.30
N ILE A 135 -3.57 12.41 5.59
CA ILE A 135 -4.42 13.36 6.32
C ILE A 135 -3.97 13.42 7.79
N PHE A 136 -3.62 12.28 8.38
CA PHE A 136 -3.10 12.21 9.75
C PHE A 136 -1.82 13.02 9.94
N ALA A 137 -0.83 12.86 9.04
CA ALA A 137 0.43 13.58 9.15
C ALA A 137 0.25 15.09 8.92
N HIS A 138 -0.60 15.47 7.98
CA HIS A 138 -0.92 16.87 7.71
C HIS A 138 -1.57 17.54 8.92
N LEU A 139 -2.63 16.95 9.47
CA LEU A 139 -3.36 17.52 10.61
C LEU A 139 -2.46 17.62 11.84
N ARG A 140 -1.66 16.59 12.13
CA ARG A 140 -0.69 16.61 13.25
C ARG A 140 0.36 17.71 13.10
N SER A 141 0.81 17.98 11.87
CA SER A 141 1.80 19.03 11.58
C SER A 141 1.21 20.44 11.72
N ARG A 142 -0.01 20.63 11.19
CA ARG A 142 -0.71 21.92 11.22
C ARG A 142 -1.26 22.29 12.58
N VAL A 143 -1.68 21.29 13.36
CA VAL A 143 -2.33 21.49 14.66
C VAL A 143 -1.64 20.65 15.75
N PRO A 144 -0.41 21.01 16.17
CA PRO A 144 0.35 20.22 17.15
C PRO A 144 -0.30 20.11 18.54
N ARG A 145 -1.29 20.97 18.83
CA ARG A 145 -2.06 21.00 20.08
C ARG A 145 -3.08 19.86 20.20
N LEU A 146 -3.39 19.15 19.11
CA LEU A 146 -4.32 18.02 19.17
C LEU A 146 -3.65 16.81 19.82
N ASP A 147 -4.31 16.25 20.83
CA ASP A 147 -3.88 15.03 21.50
C ASP A 147 -3.95 13.85 20.53
N VAL A 148 -2.82 13.17 20.33
CA VAL A 148 -2.78 11.85 19.68
C VAL A 148 -3.01 10.78 20.74
N ARG A 149 -4.11 10.03 20.63
CA ARG A 149 -4.42 8.93 21.56
C ARG A 149 -4.52 7.60 20.84
N VAL A 150 -4.26 6.52 21.57
CA VAL A 150 -4.35 5.16 21.03
C VAL A 150 -5.71 4.57 21.38
N HIS A 151 -6.43 4.12 20.37
CA HIS A 151 -7.76 3.53 20.49
C HIS A 151 -7.82 2.14 19.86
N SER A 152 -8.72 1.31 20.37
CA SER A 152 -9.09 0.05 19.72
C SER A 152 -9.98 0.31 18.51
N LYS A 153 -10.07 -0.67 17.61
CA LYS A 153 -11.02 -0.66 16.50
C LYS A 153 -12.47 -0.44 16.96
N ALA A 154 -12.89 -1.13 18.02
CA ALA A 154 -14.24 -1.05 18.57
C ALA A 154 -14.59 0.38 19.03
N ALA A 155 -13.67 1.03 19.75
CA ALA A 155 -13.86 2.42 20.18
C ALA A 155 -13.97 3.39 19.00
N LEU A 156 -13.15 3.19 17.95
CA LEU A 156 -13.24 4.02 16.75
C LEU A 156 -14.50 3.78 15.93
N LEU A 157 -14.99 2.54 15.86
CA LEU A 157 -16.27 2.22 15.24
C LEU A 157 -17.42 2.91 15.96
N ALA A 158 -17.47 2.80 17.29
CA ALA A 158 -18.50 3.43 18.10
C ALA A 158 -18.50 4.96 17.95
N LEU A 159 -17.32 5.58 17.98
CA LEU A 159 -17.18 7.01 17.76
C LEU A 159 -17.55 7.42 16.32
N SER A 160 -17.16 6.63 15.32
CA SER A 160 -17.52 6.92 13.92
C SER A 160 -19.02 6.87 13.71
N HIS A 161 -19.70 5.86 14.24
CA HIS A 161 -21.17 5.80 14.14
C HIS A 161 -21.85 6.94 14.88
N ALA A 162 -21.36 7.31 16.08
CA ALA A 162 -21.88 8.46 16.80
C ALA A 162 -21.74 9.77 16.00
N LEU A 163 -20.59 9.99 15.38
CA LEU A 163 -20.32 11.15 14.51
C LEU A 163 -21.17 11.14 13.23
N GLU A 164 -21.36 9.98 12.61
CA GLU A 164 -22.27 9.82 11.47
C GLU A 164 -23.72 10.12 11.87
N ASP A 165 -24.18 9.66 13.04
CA ASP A 165 -25.52 9.93 13.54
C ASP A 165 -25.72 11.43 13.86
N GLU A 166 -24.71 12.10 14.42
CA GLU A 166 -24.71 13.57 14.60
C GLU A 166 -24.76 14.30 13.25
N THR A 167 -24.02 13.81 12.26
CA THR A 167 -24.03 14.38 10.90
C THR A 167 -25.42 14.23 10.27
N ALA A 168 -26.07 13.08 10.44
CA ALA A 168 -27.42 12.84 9.92
C ALA A 168 -28.48 13.68 10.64
N ALA A 169 -28.28 14.00 11.93
CA ALA A 169 -29.21 14.81 12.71
C ALA A 169 -29.00 16.33 12.55
N ALA A 170 -27.81 16.75 12.14
CA ALA A 170 -27.48 18.16 12.00
C ALA A 170 -28.11 18.77 10.73
N PRO A 171 -28.88 19.86 10.84
CA PRO A 171 -29.31 20.60 9.65
C PRO A 171 -28.15 21.37 9.02
N GLY A 172 -28.19 21.54 7.70
CA GLY A 172 -27.24 22.40 6.99
C GLY A 172 -25.81 21.88 6.96
N VAL A 173 -25.61 20.56 7.01
CA VAL A 173 -24.31 19.94 6.69
C VAL A 173 -24.01 20.19 5.21
N ARG A 174 -22.85 20.79 4.93
CA ARG A 174 -22.43 21.13 3.56
C ARG A 174 -21.60 20.01 2.95
N VAL A 175 -20.72 19.43 3.75
CA VAL A 175 -19.78 18.40 3.31
C VAL A 175 -19.55 17.34 4.38
N VAL A 176 -19.43 16.09 3.95
CA VAL A 176 -18.93 14.97 4.74
C VAL A 176 -17.95 14.15 3.90
N VAL A 177 -16.79 13.81 4.47
CA VAL A 177 -15.74 13.00 3.86
C VAL A 177 -15.42 11.82 4.74
N GLY A 178 -15.33 10.64 4.13
CA GLY A 178 -14.93 9.41 4.79
C GLY A 178 -13.82 8.73 4.02
N SER A 179 -12.75 8.32 4.70
CA SER A 179 -11.74 7.44 4.11
C SER A 179 -11.85 6.03 4.65
N PHE A 180 -11.93 5.08 3.74
CA PHE A 180 -11.98 3.66 4.03
C PHE A 180 -10.68 3.02 3.56
N GLN A 181 -9.96 2.41 4.50
CA GLN A 181 -8.68 1.75 4.23
C GLN A 181 -8.75 0.75 3.06
N ARG A 182 -9.93 0.15 2.82
CA ARG A 182 -10.22 -0.83 1.76
C ARG A 182 -11.65 -0.67 1.23
N LEU A 183 -11.87 -1.00 -0.05
CA LEU A 183 -13.19 -1.00 -0.70
C LEU A 183 -14.27 -1.79 0.08
N TRP A 184 -13.91 -2.94 0.65
CA TRP A 184 -14.90 -3.75 1.38
C TRP A 184 -15.37 -3.10 2.69
N PHE A 185 -14.56 -2.26 3.34
CA PHE A 185 -15.00 -1.46 4.50
C PHE A 185 -16.07 -0.46 4.07
N TYR A 186 -15.83 0.25 2.96
CA TYR A 186 -16.82 1.16 2.39
C TYR A 186 -18.12 0.44 2.01
N ARG A 187 -18.04 -0.74 1.36
CA ARG A 187 -19.24 -1.53 1.00
C ARG A 187 -20.12 -1.85 2.20
N ARG A 188 -19.55 -2.08 3.38
CA ARG A 188 -20.31 -2.32 4.62
C ARG A 188 -20.98 -1.05 5.16
N ALA A 189 -20.37 0.11 4.95
CA ALA A 189 -20.91 1.41 5.37
C ALA A 189 -21.85 2.06 4.32
N ARG A 190 -21.87 1.53 3.09
CA ARG A 190 -22.50 2.16 1.91
C ARG A 190 -23.96 2.54 2.11
N GLU A 191 -24.74 1.73 2.82
CA GLU A 191 -26.14 2.05 3.10
C GLU A 191 -26.28 3.31 3.96
N ARG A 192 -25.52 3.40 5.06
CA ARG A 192 -25.47 4.60 5.93
C ARG A 192 -24.99 5.82 5.16
N TRP A 193 -23.97 5.64 4.32
CA TRP A 193 -23.40 6.72 3.52
C TRP A 193 -24.33 7.20 2.40
N ARG A 194 -25.16 6.32 1.82
CA ARG A 194 -26.26 6.72 0.92
C ARG A 194 -27.33 7.54 1.66
N ALA A 195 -27.65 7.18 2.90
CA ALA A 195 -28.58 7.96 3.72
C ALA A 195 -28.02 9.33 4.13
N LEU A 196 -26.70 9.46 4.32
CA LEU A 196 -26.04 10.77 4.48
C LEU A 196 -26.08 11.55 3.17
N ALA A 197 -25.77 10.91 2.05
CA ALA A 197 -25.71 11.56 0.74
C ALA A 197 -27.07 12.06 0.22
N SER A 198 -28.19 11.60 0.77
CA SER A 198 -29.51 12.14 0.43
C SER A 198 -29.79 13.51 1.07
N GLN A 199 -28.97 13.92 2.05
CA GLN A 199 -29.16 15.16 2.82
C GLN A 199 -27.94 16.10 2.74
N VAL A 200 -26.74 15.55 2.53
CA VAL A 200 -25.49 16.32 2.46
C VAL A 200 -25.12 16.59 0.99
N PRO A 201 -25.03 17.86 0.55
CA PRO A 201 -24.74 18.20 -0.85
C PRO A 201 -23.44 17.58 -1.37
N LEU A 202 -22.39 17.54 -0.54
CA LEU A 202 -21.11 16.95 -0.88
C LEU A 202 -20.77 15.81 0.09
N CYS A 203 -21.21 14.59 -0.24
CA CYS A 203 -20.87 13.37 0.48
C CYS A 203 -19.85 12.54 -0.30
N LEU A 204 -18.63 12.43 0.22
CA LEU A 204 -17.49 11.79 -0.45
C LEU A 204 -16.97 10.59 0.33
N ALA A 205 -16.96 9.42 -0.31
CA ALA A 205 -16.29 8.22 0.14
C ALA A 205 -14.97 8.01 -0.64
N ILE A 206 -13.84 8.06 0.07
CA ILE A 206 -12.51 7.75 -0.45
C ILE A 206 -12.17 6.32 -0.04
N HIS A 207 -11.70 5.47 -0.95
CA HIS A 207 -11.24 4.14 -0.58
C HIS A 207 -10.01 3.69 -1.34
N CYS A 208 -9.19 2.82 -0.73
CA CYS A 208 -8.01 2.27 -1.39
C CYS A 208 -8.27 0.85 -1.90
N GLY A 209 -7.95 0.53 -3.16
CA GLY A 209 -8.19 -0.81 -3.69
C GLY A 209 -8.30 -0.88 -5.21
N PRO A 210 -8.94 -1.93 -5.76
CA PRO A 210 -9.22 -1.98 -7.19
C PRO A 210 -10.16 -0.84 -7.58
N GLN A 211 -9.89 -0.22 -8.73
CA GLN A 211 -10.70 0.89 -9.23
C GLN A 211 -12.11 0.42 -9.55
N VAL A 212 -13.06 0.91 -8.76
CA VAL A 212 -14.50 0.78 -8.98
C VAL A 212 -15.03 2.17 -8.72
N VAL A 213 -15.59 2.79 -9.75
CA VAL A 213 -16.20 4.13 -9.65
C VAL A 213 -17.70 3.93 -9.76
N GLY A 214 -18.45 4.43 -8.79
CA GLY A 214 -19.90 4.58 -8.88
C GLY A 214 -20.25 6.01 -9.27
N ASP A 215 -21.19 6.17 -10.19
CA ASP A 215 -21.71 7.50 -10.57
C ASP A 215 -22.81 8.01 -9.61
N GLU A 216 -23.32 7.13 -8.74
CA GLU A 216 -24.33 7.45 -7.73
C GLU A 216 -23.74 8.16 -6.50
N ALA A 217 -24.59 8.83 -5.74
CA ALA A 217 -24.22 9.38 -4.44
C ALA A 217 -24.15 8.25 -3.37
N PRO A 218 -23.18 8.27 -2.44
CA PRO A 218 -22.11 9.26 -2.25
C PRO A 218 -21.07 9.23 -3.38
N ARG A 219 -20.42 10.36 -3.66
CA ARG A 219 -19.31 10.41 -4.64
C ARG A 219 -18.19 9.49 -4.17
N GLU A 220 -17.65 8.67 -5.07
CA GLU A 220 -16.62 7.68 -4.75
C GLU A 220 -15.29 8.06 -5.43
N VAL A 221 -14.19 8.08 -4.66
CA VAL A 221 -12.83 8.21 -5.22
C VAL A 221 -12.01 6.99 -4.80
N CYS A 222 -11.49 6.26 -5.79
CA CYS A 222 -10.63 5.11 -5.56
C CYS A 222 -9.15 5.48 -5.69
N LEU A 223 -8.40 5.32 -4.60
CA LEU A 223 -6.96 5.55 -4.55
C LEU A 223 -6.18 4.24 -4.70
N PRO A 224 -4.90 4.30 -5.14
CA PRO A 224 -4.02 3.14 -5.20
C PRO A 224 -3.92 2.40 -3.86
N ALA A 225 -3.77 1.08 -3.92
CA ALA A 225 -3.73 0.23 -2.71
C ALA A 225 -2.52 0.48 -1.78
N ASP A 226 -1.49 1.17 -2.27
CA ASP A 226 -0.30 1.62 -1.54
C ASP A 226 -0.34 3.09 -1.12
N HIS A 227 -1.44 3.80 -1.39
CA HIS A 227 -1.65 5.17 -0.92
C HIS A 227 -1.64 5.22 0.63
N PRO A 228 -1.14 6.30 1.28
CA PRO A 228 -1.11 6.41 2.74
C PRO A 228 -2.49 6.20 3.41
N LEU A 229 -3.56 6.67 2.77
CA LEU A 229 -4.95 6.45 3.21
C LEU A 229 -5.36 4.96 3.30
N ALA A 230 -4.61 4.03 2.72
CA ALA A 230 -4.84 2.59 2.92
C ALA A 230 -4.60 2.14 4.38
N ARG A 231 -4.03 3.02 5.21
CA ARG A 231 -3.80 2.81 6.65
C ARG A 231 -4.52 3.84 7.51
N GLU A 232 -5.26 4.77 6.91
CA GLU A 232 -5.96 5.82 7.62
C GLU A 232 -7.47 5.62 7.56
N TRP A 233 -8.12 5.98 8.65
CA TRP A 233 -9.54 6.04 8.82
C TRP A 233 -9.88 7.49 9.10
N VAL A 234 -10.61 8.11 8.19
CA VAL A 234 -11.00 9.50 8.31
C VAL A 234 -12.51 9.59 8.26
N LEU A 235 -13.08 10.41 9.14
CA LEU A 235 -14.45 10.89 9.05
C LEU A 235 -14.42 12.37 9.43
N ALA A 236 -14.83 13.24 8.52
CA ALA A 236 -14.87 14.67 8.75
C ALA A 236 -16.15 15.26 8.16
N ALA A 237 -16.74 16.24 8.84
CA ALA A 237 -17.91 16.95 8.35
C ALA A 237 -17.83 18.44 8.70
N VAL A 238 -18.44 19.27 7.85
CA VAL A 238 -18.64 20.71 8.10
C VAL A 238 -20.06 21.10 7.69
N GLY A 239 -20.73 21.84 8.55
CA GLY A 239 -22.08 22.37 8.37
C GLY A 239 -22.28 23.68 9.11
N GLN A 240 -23.53 24.08 9.27
CA GLN A 240 -23.89 25.29 10.01
C GLN A 240 -23.60 25.18 11.52
N ASN A 241 -23.92 24.02 12.11
CA ASN A 241 -23.79 23.75 13.55
C ASN A 241 -22.99 22.47 13.86
N ILE A 242 -22.24 21.96 12.87
CA ILE A 242 -21.37 20.79 13.04
C ILE A 242 -20.04 21.01 12.33
N ALA A 243 -18.94 20.73 13.00
CA ALA A 243 -17.62 20.65 12.40
C ALA A 243 -16.78 19.66 13.22
N PHE A 244 -16.26 18.65 12.56
CA PHE A 244 -15.34 17.72 13.20
C PHE A 244 -14.43 17.05 12.18
N ALA A 245 -13.29 16.57 12.66
CA ALA A 245 -12.46 15.63 11.93
C ALA A 245 -11.95 14.56 12.91
N LEU A 246 -12.41 13.33 12.73
CA LEU A 246 -11.81 12.14 13.30
C LEU A 246 -10.82 11.59 12.28
N VAL A 247 -9.53 11.59 12.64
CA VAL A 247 -8.46 11.10 11.78
C VAL A 247 -7.66 10.08 12.56
N ALA A 248 -7.70 8.83 12.13
CA ALA A 248 -7.01 7.73 12.77
C ALA A 248 -6.06 7.01 11.81
N ARG A 249 -4.92 6.56 12.33
CA ARG A 249 -3.90 5.81 11.61
C ARG A 249 -3.60 4.52 12.33
N GLU A 250 -3.67 3.42 11.61
CA GLU A 250 -3.39 2.10 12.15
C GLU A 250 -1.91 1.94 12.53
N ARG A 251 -1.65 1.50 13.76
CA ARG A 251 -0.30 1.13 14.23
C ARG A 251 0.12 -0.20 13.62
N LEU A 252 1.40 -0.33 13.32
CA LEU A 252 1.96 -1.63 12.94
C LEU A 252 2.06 -2.49 14.22
N SER A 253 1.22 -3.52 14.33
CA SER A 253 1.29 -4.53 15.39
C SER A 253 1.84 -5.85 14.86
N SER A 254 2.51 -6.62 15.71
CA SER A 254 2.90 -8.01 15.44
C SER A 254 1.71 -8.98 15.55
N GLU A 255 0.65 -8.59 16.27
CA GLU A 255 -0.58 -9.36 16.40
C GLU A 255 -1.46 -9.23 15.16
N THR A 256 -1.94 -10.38 14.66
CA THR A 256 -2.73 -10.49 13.42
C THR A 256 -4.24 -10.53 13.67
N SER A 257 -4.68 -10.53 14.93
CA SER A 257 -6.10 -10.51 15.27
C SER A 257 -6.71 -9.14 14.95
N ASP A 258 -7.83 -9.11 14.23
CA ASP A 258 -8.53 -7.86 13.91
C ASP A 258 -9.00 -7.11 15.17
N ARG A 259 -9.23 -7.83 16.29
CA ARG A 259 -9.57 -7.24 17.60
C ARG A 259 -8.38 -6.56 18.29
N ALA A 260 -7.15 -6.96 17.95
CA ALA A 260 -5.93 -6.39 18.52
C ALA A 260 -5.45 -5.12 17.80
N ARG A 261 -6.12 -4.73 16.70
CA ARG A 261 -5.74 -3.56 15.91
C ARG A 261 -5.87 -2.29 16.75
N GLN A 262 -4.77 -1.55 16.81
CA GLN A 262 -4.67 -0.28 17.52
C GLN A 262 -4.47 0.86 16.54
N PHE A 263 -5.05 2.01 16.87
CA PHE A 263 -5.05 3.18 16.03
C PHE A 263 -4.62 4.39 16.83
N GLU A 264 -3.67 5.16 16.31
CA GLU A 264 -3.44 6.52 16.76
C GLU A 264 -4.53 7.41 16.17
N ALA A 265 -5.29 8.12 16.99
CA ALA A 265 -6.36 9.00 16.53
C ALA A 265 -6.18 10.42 17.03
N LEU A 266 -6.64 11.35 16.18
CA LEU A 266 -6.76 12.78 16.39
C LEU A 266 -8.24 13.13 16.22
N ILE A 267 -8.75 14.02 17.07
CA ILE A 267 -10.10 14.56 16.95
C ILE A 267 -10.00 16.08 16.98
N ALA A 268 -10.36 16.73 15.88
CA ALA A 268 -10.52 18.18 15.82
C ALA A 268 -12.02 18.53 15.88
N LEU A 269 -12.37 19.52 16.69
CA LEU A 269 -13.71 20.08 16.78
C LEU A 269 -13.73 21.60 16.52
N ASP A 270 -12.58 22.25 16.44
CA ASP A 270 -12.51 23.66 16.06
C ASP A 270 -12.65 23.75 14.52
N PRO A 271 -13.61 24.53 13.97
CA PRO A 271 -13.80 24.65 12.53
C PRO A 271 -12.54 25.02 11.74
N ASP A 272 -11.65 25.82 12.34
CA ASP A 272 -10.39 26.21 11.70
C ASP A 272 -9.40 25.03 11.63
N ASP A 273 -9.36 24.20 12.67
CA ASP A 273 -8.53 22.99 12.71
C ASP A 273 -9.08 21.90 11.77
N VAL A 274 -10.41 21.75 11.73
CA VAL A 274 -11.11 20.78 10.87
C VAL A 274 -10.81 21.04 9.39
N ARG A 275 -10.69 22.31 8.98
CA ARG A 275 -10.34 22.68 7.61
C ARG A 275 -9.05 22.02 7.13
N PHE A 276 -8.04 21.85 7.98
CA PHE A 276 -6.78 21.20 7.58
C PHE A 276 -6.95 19.72 7.22
N ALA A 277 -7.95 19.03 7.78
CA ALA A 277 -8.27 17.67 7.36
C ALA A 277 -8.89 17.63 5.96
N PHE A 278 -9.73 18.63 5.63
CA PHE A 278 -10.31 18.78 4.30
C PHE A 278 -9.28 19.21 3.26
N ASP A 279 -8.36 20.12 3.59
CA ASP A 279 -7.26 20.51 2.71
C ASP A 279 -6.41 19.29 2.32
N ALA A 280 -6.10 18.43 3.30
CA ALA A 280 -5.36 17.19 3.06
C ALA A 280 -6.17 16.17 2.25
N ALA A 281 -7.48 16.05 2.49
CA ALA A 281 -8.36 15.20 1.70
C ALA A 281 -8.45 15.67 0.24
N ALA A 282 -8.60 16.98 0.04
CA ALA A 282 -8.60 17.61 -1.28
C ALA A 282 -7.28 17.35 -2.02
N HIS A 283 -6.15 17.52 -1.35
CA HIS A 283 -4.84 17.22 -1.93
C HIS A 283 -4.71 15.73 -2.32
N ALA A 284 -5.23 14.81 -1.51
CA ALA A 284 -5.18 13.38 -1.80
C ALA A 284 -6.02 12.99 -3.04
N VAL A 285 -7.15 13.67 -3.29
CA VAL A 285 -8.05 13.34 -4.42
C VAL A 285 -7.76 14.16 -5.68
N ALA A 286 -7.10 15.31 -5.57
CA ALA A 286 -6.84 16.24 -6.67
C ALA A 286 -6.21 15.58 -7.93
N PRO A 287 -5.26 14.63 -7.83
CA PRO A 287 -4.69 13.97 -9.01
C PRO A 287 -5.70 13.16 -9.83
N LEU A 288 -6.82 12.74 -9.23
CA LEU A 288 -7.85 11.91 -9.88
C LEU A 288 -9.14 12.70 -10.15
N ALA A 289 -9.44 13.69 -9.32
CA ALA A 289 -10.69 14.47 -9.38
C ALA A 289 -10.43 15.92 -8.90
N PRO A 290 -9.82 16.78 -9.75
CA PRO A 290 -9.46 18.15 -9.37
C PRO A 290 -10.69 19.01 -9.04
N ASP A 291 -11.76 18.94 -9.83
CA ASP A 291 -13.01 19.69 -9.57
C ASP A 291 -13.62 19.32 -8.22
N LEU A 292 -13.52 18.05 -7.83
CA LEU A 292 -14.00 17.57 -6.54
C LEU A 292 -13.10 18.07 -5.40
N ALA A 293 -11.79 18.14 -5.60
CA ALA A 293 -10.86 18.71 -4.62
C ALA A 293 -11.18 20.19 -4.35
N GLU A 294 -11.48 20.98 -5.39
CA GLU A 294 -11.90 22.38 -5.23
C GLU A 294 -13.23 22.49 -4.47
N GLN A 295 -14.21 21.66 -4.81
CA GLN A 295 -15.49 21.60 -4.09
C GLN A 295 -15.32 21.26 -2.60
N LEU A 296 -14.39 20.36 -2.25
CA LEU A 296 -14.09 20.02 -0.86
C LEU A 296 -13.56 21.23 -0.09
N VAL A 297 -12.59 21.95 -0.65
CA VAL A 297 -11.98 23.13 -0.01
C VAL A 297 -13.02 24.24 0.18
N ASP A 298 -13.86 24.49 -0.82
CA ASP A 298 -14.89 25.53 -0.73
C ASP A 298 -15.98 25.16 0.29
N ALA A 299 -16.48 23.92 0.26
CA ALA A 299 -17.49 23.45 1.19
C ALA A 299 -17.00 23.36 2.64
N ALA A 300 -15.69 23.17 2.86
CA ALA A 300 -15.06 23.10 4.18
C ALA A 300 -14.69 24.48 4.76
N ARG A 301 -14.92 25.58 4.03
CA ARG A 301 -14.63 26.93 4.54
C ARG A 301 -15.36 27.15 5.88
N PRO A 302 -14.68 27.60 6.95
CA PRO A 302 -15.26 27.72 8.28
C PRO A 302 -16.54 28.57 8.27
N ALA A 303 -17.56 28.08 8.99
CA ALA A 303 -18.74 28.88 9.36
C ALA A 303 -18.56 29.43 10.78
N ALA A 304 -19.59 30.06 11.35
CA ALA A 304 -19.56 30.55 12.73
C ALA A 304 -19.13 29.46 13.74
N PRO A 305 -18.54 29.82 14.89
CA PRO A 305 -18.05 28.86 15.88
C PRO A 305 -19.11 27.86 16.32
N LEU A 306 -18.67 26.63 16.60
CA LEU A 306 -19.56 25.55 17.03
C LEU A 306 -20.21 25.80 18.39
N ALA A 307 -21.45 25.35 18.52
CA ALA A 307 -22.12 25.28 19.80
C ALA A 307 -21.52 24.13 20.67
N PRO A 308 -21.29 24.35 21.99
CA PRO A 308 -20.78 23.33 22.92
C PRO A 308 -21.58 22.02 22.99
N ALA A 309 -22.82 22.00 22.48
CA ALA A 309 -23.74 20.87 22.54
C ALA A 309 -23.25 19.62 21.80
N LEU A 310 -22.44 19.77 20.74
CA LEU A 310 -21.92 18.65 19.96
C LEU A 310 -21.03 17.73 20.82
N ALA A 311 -20.14 18.30 21.62
CA ALA A 311 -19.22 17.53 22.46
C ALA A 311 -19.95 16.65 23.47
N ALA A 312 -21.02 17.17 24.09
CA ALA A 312 -21.84 16.42 25.03
C ALA A 312 -22.62 15.28 24.34
N SER A 313 -23.24 15.57 23.19
CA SER A 313 -23.99 14.57 22.42
C SER A 313 -23.11 13.40 21.95
N LEU A 314 -21.89 13.72 21.51
CA LEU A 314 -20.91 12.72 21.09
C LEU A 314 -20.54 11.73 22.19
N ILE A 315 -20.40 12.19 23.44
CA ILE A 315 -20.11 11.31 24.57
C ILE A 315 -21.26 10.30 24.76
N HIS A 316 -22.50 10.78 24.80
CA HIS A 316 -23.67 9.93 25.02
C HIS A 316 -23.83 8.88 23.91
N ARG A 317 -23.79 9.29 22.63
CA ARG A 317 -23.93 8.35 21.51
C ARG A 317 -22.78 7.37 21.40
N THR A 318 -21.56 7.79 21.71
CA THR A 318 -20.39 6.88 21.68
C THR A 318 -20.55 5.78 22.73
N LEU A 319 -21.07 6.11 23.91
CA LEU A 319 -21.37 5.11 24.96
C LEU A 319 -22.49 4.14 24.53
N GLU A 320 -23.55 4.64 23.89
CA GLU A 320 -24.62 3.80 23.35
C GLU A 320 -24.11 2.80 22.30
N TRP A 321 -23.29 3.26 21.36
CA TRP A 321 -22.68 2.39 20.35
C TRP A 321 -21.69 1.41 20.95
N SER A 322 -20.92 1.85 21.95
CA SER A 322 -20.02 0.96 22.69
C SER A 322 -20.80 -0.16 23.34
N ALA A 323 -21.96 0.11 23.96
CA ALA A 323 -22.80 -0.90 24.60
C ALA A 323 -23.41 -1.90 23.59
N LYS A 324 -23.75 -1.46 22.38
CA LYS A 324 -24.29 -2.32 21.31
C LYS A 324 -23.26 -3.31 20.74
N GLU A 325 -21.97 -2.99 20.76
CA GLU A 325 -20.93 -3.93 20.29
C GLU A 325 -20.66 -5.10 21.25
N TRP A 326 -21.16 -5.04 22.51
CA TRP A 326 -21.01 -6.12 23.51
C TRP A 326 -22.21 -7.06 23.60
N GLN A 327 -23.24 -6.87 22.77
CA GLN A 327 -24.42 -7.75 22.65
C GLN A 327 -24.31 -8.63 21.39
#